data_AF-A0A922VZ95-F1
#
_entry.id   AF-A0A922VZ95-F1
#
_cell.length_a   1.000
_cell.length_b   1.000
_cell.length_c   1.000
_cell.angle_alpha   90.00
_cell.angle_beta   90.00
_cell.angle_gamma   90.00
#
_symmetry.space_group_name_H-M   'P 1'
#
loop_
_entity.id
_entity.type
_entity.pdbx_description
1 polymer ?
#
loop_
_entity_poly.entity_id
_entity_poly.type
_entity_poly.pdbx_seq_one_letter_code
_entity_poly.pdbx_strand_id
1 'polypeptide(L)'
;MDLKWTPAMSTGIRQIDLQHQELIDIINELEDAHLAGEQARALDEVLPRLSAYVLFHFGTEETLLSGVPGAAQHLEKHAGEHREFAAEVAALVALRDAPDATVDLAPLVAYLKRWLVGHIMHTDRELGALLA
;
A
#
# COMPACT_ATOMS: atom_id res chain seq x y z
N MET A 1 -9.38 -13.05 -4.81
CA MET A 1 -8.42 -14.16 -4.52
C MET A 1 -7.36 -13.53 -3.67
N ASP A 2 -7.19 -14.03 -2.46
CA ASP A 2 -6.41 -13.36 -1.42
C ASP A 2 -4.97 -13.18 -1.86
N LEU A 3 -4.45 -11.97 -1.66
CA LEU A 3 -3.04 -11.71 -1.80
C LEU A 3 -2.34 -12.34 -0.59
N LYS A 4 -1.34 -13.20 -0.82
CA LYS A 4 -0.59 -13.84 0.27
C LYS A 4 0.84 -13.34 0.26
N TRP A 5 1.32 -12.95 1.44
CA TRP A 5 2.74 -12.71 1.65
C TRP A 5 3.54 -13.97 1.32
N THR A 6 4.69 -13.80 0.68
CA THR A 6 5.63 -14.90 0.41
C THR A 6 7.05 -14.45 0.70
N PRO A 7 7.99 -15.37 1.01
CA PRO A 7 9.39 -15.01 1.21
C PRO A 7 10.04 -14.27 0.03
N ALA A 8 9.49 -14.40 -1.19
CA ALA A 8 9.99 -13.69 -2.37
C ALA A 8 9.81 -12.16 -2.28
N MET A 9 8.88 -11.71 -1.44
CA MET A 9 8.57 -10.30 -1.18
C MET A 9 9.45 -9.68 -0.08
N SER A 10 10.29 -10.47 0.60
CA SER A 10 11.15 -9.96 1.67
C SER A 10 12.19 -8.97 1.14
N THR A 11 12.31 -7.83 1.81
CA THR A 11 13.36 -6.83 1.62
C THR A 11 14.63 -7.16 2.40
N GLY A 12 14.55 -8.14 3.31
CA GLY A 12 15.59 -8.44 4.31
C GLY A 12 15.55 -7.54 5.54
N ILE A 13 14.67 -6.53 5.57
CA ILE A 13 14.50 -5.60 6.69
C ILE A 13 13.22 -5.98 7.42
N ARG A 14 13.36 -6.62 8.58
CA ARG A 14 12.22 -7.16 9.35
C ARG A 14 11.11 -6.13 9.62
N GLN A 15 11.46 -4.87 9.86
CA GLN A 15 10.48 -3.82 10.09
C GLN A 15 9.59 -3.59 8.86
N ILE A 16 10.18 -3.51 7.67
CA ILE A 16 9.49 -3.29 6.40
C ILE A 16 8.64 -4.52 6.04
N ASP A 17 9.22 -5.72 6.14
CA ASP A 17 8.50 -6.96 5.83
C ASP A 17 7.24 -7.16 6.71
N LEU A 18 7.26 -6.69 7.96
CA LEU A 18 6.08 -6.71 8.83
C LEU A 18 5.03 -5.68 8.40
N GLN A 19 5.45 -4.51 7.95
CA GLN A 19 4.54 -3.49 7.43
C GLN A 19 3.88 -3.94 6.11
N HIS A 20 4.63 -4.61 5.22
CA HIS A 20 4.07 -5.19 4.00
C HIS A 20 3.02 -6.26 4.29
N GLN A 21 3.25 -7.12 5.29
CA GLN A 21 2.27 -8.13 5.71
C GLN A 21 0.96 -7.49 6.19
N GLU A 22 1.05 -6.46 7.04
CA GLU A 22 -0.15 -5.73 7.49
C GLU A 22 -0.87 -5.03 6.33
N LEU A 23 -0.16 -4.43 5.38
CA LEU A 23 -0.77 -3.85 4.18
C LEU A 23 -1.54 -4.89 3.36
N ILE A 24 -0.96 -6.09 3.18
CA ILE A 24 -1.62 -7.21 2.51
C ILE A 24 -2.89 -7.61 3.24
N ASP A 25 -2.83 -7.72 4.58
CA ASP A 25 -3.99 -8.10 5.39
C ASP A 25 -5.10 -7.06 5.31
N ILE A 26 -4.78 -5.76 5.38
CA ILE A 26 -5.76 -4.67 5.21
C ILE A 26 -6.41 -4.72 3.82
N ILE A 27 -5.62 -4.95 2.76
CA ILE A 27 -6.15 -5.05 1.38
C ILE A 27 -7.06 -6.26 1.21
N ASN A 28 -6.73 -7.40 1.82
CA ASN A 28 -7.59 -8.58 1.81
C ASN A 28 -8.88 -8.32 2.57
N GLU A 29 -8.83 -7.65 3.73
CA GLU A 29 -10.03 -7.28 4.48
C GLU A 29 -10.95 -6.34 3.68
N LEU A 30 -10.37 -5.44 2.88
CA LEU A 30 -11.13 -4.57 1.98
C LEU A 30 -11.85 -5.39 0.89
N GLU A 31 -11.18 -6.40 0.32
CA GLU A 31 -11.79 -7.34 -0.64
C GLU A 31 -12.94 -8.12 0.02
N ASP A 32 -12.71 -8.66 1.22
CA ASP A 32 -13.70 -9.46 1.95
C ASP A 32 -14.94 -8.66 2.29
N ALA A 33 -14.79 -7.44 2.83
CA ALA A 33 -15.90 -6.56 3.13
C ALA A 33 -16.70 -6.20 1.86
N HIS A 34 -16.02 -5.97 0.74
CA HIS A 34 -16.68 -5.73 -0.55
C HIS A 34 -17.47 -6.96 -1.03
N LEU A 35 -16.87 -8.16 -0.99
CA LEU A 35 -17.52 -9.41 -1.41
C LEU A 35 -18.69 -9.82 -0.52
N ALA A 36 -18.64 -9.45 0.77
CA ALA A 36 -19.72 -9.67 1.72
C ALA A 36 -20.89 -8.67 1.57
N GLY A 37 -20.75 -7.64 0.71
CA GLY A 37 -21.73 -6.56 0.59
C GLY A 37 -21.71 -5.59 1.77
N GLU A 38 -20.67 -5.61 2.60
CA GLU A 38 -20.48 -4.75 3.77
C GLU A 38 -19.88 -3.39 3.37
N GLN A 39 -20.56 -2.68 2.46
CA GLN A 39 -20.03 -1.47 1.83
C GLN A 39 -19.67 -0.37 2.84
N ALA A 40 -20.50 -0.16 3.87
CA ALA A 40 -20.22 0.82 4.93
C ALA A 40 -18.92 0.49 5.68
N ARG A 41 -18.71 -0.79 6.05
CA ARG A 41 -17.46 -1.23 6.71
C ARG A 41 -16.25 -1.03 5.80
N ALA A 42 -16.37 -1.42 4.52
CA ALA A 42 -15.28 -1.26 3.55
C ALA A 42 -14.85 0.21 3.41
N LEU A 43 -15.82 1.13 3.29
CA LEU A 43 -15.58 2.55 3.03
C LEU A 43 -15.25 3.38 4.28
N ASP A 44 -15.90 3.09 5.41
CA ASP A 44 -15.83 3.93 6.61
C ASP A 44 -14.77 3.44 7.61
N GLU A 45 -14.37 2.18 7.54
CA GLU A 45 -13.42 1.56 8.48
C GLU A 45 -12.14 1.10 7.77
N VAL A 46 -12.26 0.22 6.77
CA VAL A 46 -11.10 -0.44 6.17
C VAL A 46 -10.30 0.50 5.27
N LEU A 47 -10.97 1.23 4.38
CA LEU A 47 -10.30 2.13 3.43
C LEU A 47 -9.56 3.30 4.12
N PRO A 48 -10.11 3.97 5.15
CA PRO A 48 -9.36 4.98 5.91
C PRO A 48 -8.15 4.40 6.66
N ARG A 49 -8.29 3.18 7.21
CA ARG A 49 -7.16 2.48 7.85
C ARG A 49 -6.07 2.14 6.84
N LEU A 50 -6.43 1.68 5.64
CA LEU A 50 -5.49 1.46 4.55
C LEU A 50 -4.74 2.74 4.20
N SER A 51 -5.45 3.84 3.99
CA SER A 51 -4.85 5.13 3.66
C SER A 51 -3.85 5.60 4.72
N ALA A 52 -4.21 5.51 6.00
CA ALA A 52 -3.33 5.88 7.10
C ALA A 52 -2.09 4.97 7.18
N TYR A 53 -2.27 3.66 7.00
CA TYR A 53 -1.18 2.70 7.11
C TYR A 53 -0.18 2.81 5.95
N VAL A 54 -0.67 3.07 4.73
CA VAL A 54 0.15 3.35 3.54
C VAL A 54 1.06 4.55 3.80
N LEU A 55 0.53 5.66 4.31
CA LEU A 55 1.34 6.86 4.61
C LEU A 55 2.38 6.60 5.71
N PHE A 56 2.02 5.82 6.74
CA PHE A 56 2.96 5.43 7.78
C PHE A 56 4.11 4.56 7.24
N HIS A 57 3.77 3.58 6.40
CA HIS A 57 4.74 2.69 5.76
C HIS A 57 5.70 3.47 4.85
N PHE A 58 5.17 4.27 3.94
CA PHE A 58 5.96 5.09 3.03
C PHE A 58 6.89 6.05 3.77
N GLY A 59 6.39 6.71 4.81
CA GLY A 59 7.23 7.58 5.65
C GLY A 59 8.35 6.82 6.37
N THR A 60 8.13 5.56 6.72
CA THR A 60 9.18 4.70 7.31
C THR A 60 10.30 4.47 6.30
N GLU A 61 9.97 4.05 5.08
CA GLU A 61 10.94 3.73 4.02
C GLU A 61 11.71 4.97 3.55
N GLU A 62 11.00 6.07 3.31
CA GLU A 62 11.61 7.35 2.94
C GLU A 62 12.58 7.86 4.01
N THR A 63 12.22 7.70 5.30
CA THR A 63 13.10 8.05 6.41
C THR A 63 14.38 7.20 6.39
N LEU A 64 14.25 5.88 6.17
CA LEU A 64 15.39 4.97 6.08
C LEU A 64 16.32 5.34 4.91
N LEU A 65 15.75 5.57 3.72
CA LEU A 65 16.50 5.96 2.52
C LEU A 65 17.18 7.32 2.66
N SER A 66 16.57 8.28 3.37
CA SER A 66 17.16 9.60 3.60
C SER A 66 18.50 9.54 4.36
N GLY A 67 18.72 8.47 5.14
CA GLY A 67 19.95 8.22 5.87
C GLY A 67 21.07 7.59 5.05
N VAL A 68 20.81 7.17 3.80
CA VAL A 68 21.77 6.41 2.99
C VAL A 68 22.60 7.35 2.09
N PRO A 69 23.94 7.43 2.27
CA PRO A 69 24.79 8.25 1.42
C PRO A 69 24.71 7.85 -0.06
N GLY A 70 24.45 8.82 -0.93
CA GLY A 70 24.36 8.60 -2.38
C GLY A 70 23.01 8.06 -2.89
N ALA A 71 22.03 7.83 -2.02
CA ALA A 71 20.72 7.29 -2.40
C ALA A 71 19.69 8.35 -2.83
N ALA A 72 20.06 9.63 -2.93
CA ALA A 72 19.11 10.73 -3.18
C ALA A 72 18.25 10.54 -4.45
N GLN A 73 18.83 10.01 -5.53
CA GLN A 73 18.07 9.73 -6.75
C GLN A 73 17.08 8.57 -6.56
N HIS A 74 17.46 7.55 -5.79
CA HIS A 74 16.58 6.43 -5.48
C HIS A 74 15.43 6.89 -4.58
N LEU A 75 15.72 7.68 -3.54
CA LEU A 75 14.72 8.29 -2.67
C LEU A 75 13.70 9.12 -3.47
N GLU A 76 14.14 9.97 -4.41
CA GLU A 76 13.21 10.78 -5.19
C GLU A 76 12.31 9.93 -6.09
N LYS A 77 12.85 8.91 -6.75
CA LYS A 77 12.07 7.95 -7.56
C LYS A 77 11.05 7.22 -6.68
N HIS A 78 11.50 6.67 -5.56
CA HIS A 78 10.71 5.89 -4.62
C HIS A 78 9.56 6.74 -4.03
N ALA A 79 9.86 7.93 -3.51
CA ALA A 79 8.85 8.87 -3.02
C ALA A 79 7.90 9.37 -4.12
N GLY A 80 8.34 9.39 -5.38
CA GLY A 80 7.48 9.64 -6.54
C GLY A 80 6.38 8.58 -6.68
N GLU A 81 6.76 7.30 -6.67
CA GLU A 81 5.83 6.17 -6.72
C GLU A 81 4.84 6.20 -5.54
N HIS A 82 5.32 6.53 -4.34
CA HIS A 82 4.49 6.71 -3.14
C HIS A 82 3.44 7.81 -3.29
N ARG A 83 3.85 8.99 -3.78
CA ARG A 83 2.93 10.12 -3.97
C ARG A 83 1.83 9.79 -4.97
N GLU A 84 2.18 9.12 -6.07
CA GLU A 84 1.20 8.67 -7.07
C GLU A 84 0.19 7.70 -6.47
N PHE A 85 0.65 6.69 -5.74
CA PHE A 85 -0.22 5.70 -5.11
C PHE A 85 -1.11 6.32 -4.03
N ALA A 86 -0.55 7.16 -3.16
CA ALA A 86 -1.30 7.83 -2.10
C ALA A 86 -2.38 8.76 -2.68
N ALA A 87 -2.10 9.43 -3.80
CA ALA A 87 -3.08 10.26 -4.50
C ALA A 87 -4.25 9.43 -5.06
N GLU A 88 -3.97 8.27 -5.66
CA GLU A 88 -5.01 7.35 -6.12
C GLU A 88 -5.89 6.87 -4.96
N VAL A 89 -5.28 6.38 -3.87
CA VAL A 89 -6.02 5.95 -2.67
C VAL A 89 -6.88 7.08 -2.11
N ALA A 90 -6.36 8.31 -2.03
CA ALA A 90 -7.10 9.47 -1.55
C ALA A 90 -8.28 9.86 -2.45
N ALA A 91 -8.11 9.82 -3.77
CA ALA A 91 -9.18 10.07 -4.73
C ALA A 91 -10.33 9.08 -4.57
N LEU A 92 -10.02 7.84 -4.22
CA LEU A 92 -11.01 6.79 -4.00
C LEU A 92 -11.69 6.90 -2.63
N VAL A 93 -10.97 7.31 -1.58
CA VAL A 93 -11.59 7.68 -0.30
C VAL A 93 -12.62 8.79 -0.49
N ALA A 94 -12.34 9.76 -1.36
CA ALA A 94 -13.29 10.84 -1.64
C ALA A 94 -14.59 10.37 -2.33
N LEU A 95 -14.60 9.20 -2.97
CA LEU A 95 -15.82 8.62 -3.55
C LEU A 95 -16.82 8.15 -2.49
N ARG A 96 -16.38 7.93 -1.24
CA ARG A 96 -17.27 7.64 -0.09
C ARG A 96 -18.31 8.73 0.11
N ASP A 97 -17.94 9.99 -0.12
CA ASP A 97 -18.79 11.14 0.18
C ASP A 97 -19.84 11.40 -0.93
N ALA A 98 -19.89 10.56 -1.97
CA ALA A 98 -20.88 10.62 -3.04
C ALA A 98 -22.22 9.98 -2.60
N PRO A 99 -23.33 10.75 -2.53
CA PRO A 99 -24.63 10.20 -2.19
C PRO A 99 -25.11 9.19 -3.25
N ASP A 100 -25.69 8.07 -2.80
CA ASP A 100 -26.35 7.03 -3.59
C ASP A 100 -25.48 6.18 -4.55
N ALA A 101 -24.15 6.29 -4.50
CA ALA A 101 -23.27 5.45 -5.30
C ALA A 101 -22.95 4.13 -4.60
N THR A 102 -23.48 3.01 -5.11
CA THR A 102 -22.82 1.70 -4.91
C THR A 102 -21.49 1.73 -5.64
N VAL A 103 -20.41 2.02 -4.91
CA VAL A 103 -19.04 2.00 -5.44
C VAL A 103 -18.60 0.56 -5.63
N ASP A 104 -18.30 0.18 -6.87
CA ASP A 104 -17.61 -1.09 -7.13
C ASP A 104 -16.15 -0.96 -6.69
N LEU A 105 -15.78 -1.67 -5.61
CA LEU A 105 -14.42 -1.66 -5.07
C LEU A 105 -13.52 -2.71 -5.73
N ALA A 106 -14.05 -3.58 -6.59
CA ALA A 106 -13.24 -4.61 -7.23
C ALA A 106 -12.10 -4.04 -8.10
N PRO A 107 -12.31 -2.99 -8.93
CA PRO A 107 -11.22 -2.36 -9.68
C PRO A 107 -10.14 -1.77 -8.76
N LEU A 108 -10.56 -1.20 -7.63
CA LEU A 108 -9.68 -0.65 -6.62
C LEU A 108 -8.82 -1.74 -5.97
N VAL A 109 -9.44 -2.76 -5.39
CA VAL A 109 -8.73 -3.89 -4.77
C VAL A 109 -7.72 -4.50 -5.75
N ALA A 110 -8.12 -4.67 -7.01
CA ALA A 110 -7.24 -5.21 -8.03
C ALA A 110 -6.04 -4.29 -8.34
N TYR A 111 -6.24 -2.97 -8.32
CA TYR A 111 -5.16 -1.98 -8.44
C TYR A 111 -4.21 -2.05 -7.24
N LEU A 112 -4.73 -2.01 -6.01
CA LEU A 112 -3.93 -2.05 -4.77
C LEU A 112 -3.03 -3.27 -4.72
N LYS A 113 -3.58 -4.45 -5.01
CA LYS A 113 -2.82 -5.71 -5.02
C LYS A 113 -1.72 -5.70 -6.06
N ARG A 114 -2.01 -5.24 -7.28
CA ARG A 114 -1.00 -5.18 -8.36
C ARG A 114 0.10 -4.18 -8.05
N TRP A 115 -0.26 -2.98 -7.60
CA TRP A 115 0.70 -1.94 -7.29
C TRP A 115 1.60 -2.37 -6.13
N LEU A 116 1.02 -2.83 -5.02
CA LEU A 116 1.79 -3.23 -3.84
C LEU A 116 2.78 -4.34 -4.16
N VAL A 117 2.34 -5.41 -4.85
CA VAL A 117 3.24 -6.50 -5.24
C VAL A 117 4.34 -6.01 -6.19
N GLY A 118 3.99 -5.17 -7.17
CA GLY A 118 4.98 -4.62 -8.10
C GLY A 118 6.02 -3.76 -7.39
N HIS A 119 5.58 -2.86 -6.51
CA HIS A 119 6.43 -1.97 -5.75
C HIS A 119 7.37 -2.74 -4.82
N ILE A 120 6.84 -3.68 -4.04
CA ILE A 120 7.65 -4.55 -3.16
C ILE A 120 8.70 -5.30 -3.96
N MET A 121 8.30 -5.95 -5.05
CA MET A 121 9.19 -6.84 -5.80
C MET A 121 10.25 -6.11 -6.64
N HIS A 122 10.13 -4.79 -6.81
CA HIS A 122 11.04 -3.99 -7.60
C HIS A 122 11.71 -2.90 -6.78
N THR A 123 10.94 -1.93 -6.30
CA THR A 123 11.42 -0.73 -5.63
C THR A 123 11.86 -1.00 -4.19
N ASP A 124 11.11 -1.76 -3.39
CA ASP A 124 11.47 -2.01 -1.98
C ASP A 124 12.62 -3.01 -1.84
N ARG A 125 12.78 -3.90 -2.81
CA ARG A 125 13.95 -4.78 -2.89
C ARG A 125 15.24 -4.01 -3.19
N GLU A 126 15.17 -2.97 -4.01
CA GLU A 126 16.30 -2.06 -4.23
C GLU A 126 16.63 -1.28 -2.94
N LEU A 127 15.61 -0.79 -2.23
CA LEU A 127 15.76 -0.20 -0.89
C LEU A 127 16.45 -1.18 0.07
N GLY A 128 16.00 -2.43 0.12
CA GLY A 128 16.58 -3.47 0.98
C GLY A 128 18.07 -3.69 0.70
N ALA A 129 18.47 -3.69 -0.57
CA ALA A 129 19.87 -3.81 -0.97
C ALA A 129 20.72 -2.58 -0.62
N LEU A 130 20.14 -1.37 -0.58
CA LEU A 130 20.84 -0.14 -0.22
C LEU A 130 21.09 0.00 1.29
N LEU A 131 20.30 -0.69 2.11
CA LEU A 131 20.35 -0.64 3.58
C LEU A 131 21.06 -1.84 4.22
N ALA A 132 21.47 -2.83 3.43
CA ALA A 132 22.21 -4.02 3.86
C ALA A 132 23.72 -3.74 4.01
#